data_AF-A0A3M0JE36-F1
#
_entry.id   AF-A0A3M0JE36-F1
#
_cell.length_a   1.000
_cell.length_b   1.000
_cell.length_c   1.000
_cell.angle_alpha   90.00
_cell.angle_beta   90.00
_cell.angle_gamma   90.00
#
_symmetry.space_group_name_H-M   'P 1'
#
loop_
_entity.id
_entity.type
_entity.pdbx_description
1 polymer ?
#
loop_
_entity_poly.entity_id
_entity_poly.type
_entity_poly.pdbx_seq_one_letter_code
_entity_poly.pdbx_strand_id
1 'polypeptide(L)'
;MRWRSVVLGLLLLRLGLQALLALLPALARGLCLHPRLPCPGPRPPALPGPPAGAAGRGARLWGAAAGGDEYERRYSGAFPPQLRARLRDAARGMFVFGYDSYMEHAFPRDELDPLHCRGRGPDRRDPSNLNINDVLGNYSLTLIDALDTLAVMGNSSEFQKAVKLVIDTVSFDKDSTVQVFEATIRVLGSLLSAHIIITDTKQPFGDMTIKDYDNELLHLAHDLAVRLLPAFENTKTGIPYPRVNLKKGVPPDSHNETCTAGAGSLLVEFGILSRLLGDSTFEWVARRAVKALWSLRSNNTGLLGNVVNIQTGHWVGKQSGLGAGSDSFYEYLLKSYILFGEKEDLEMFNAAYQNIQSHLRRGREACNEGEGDPPLYVNVNMYTGQLMNTWIDSLQAFFPGLQVLIGDVEDAICLHAFYYAIWKRYGALPERYNWQLQAPDVPFYPLRPELVESTYLLYQATKNPFYLHVGMDILQSLEKYTKAKCGYATLHHVVEKTKEDRMESFFLSETCKYLYLLFDEENPVHKSGNKFMFTTEGHIVSVDERFRNSLWEDILPGEEDSAHKTKPAELKAANFSSNCNRVPDERRYLLPLKSNYMRQIDRMVGLI
;
A
#
# COMPACT_ATOMS: atom_id res chain seq x y z
N MET A 1 -17.39 2.72 42.17
CA MET A 1 -16.41 3.82 42.07
C MET A 1 -16.21 4.32 40.64
N ARG A 2 -17.30 4.53 39.89
CA ARG A 2 -17.33 5.26 38.62
C ARG A 2 -18.39 6.34 38.84
N TRP A 3 -18.09 7.61 38.58
CA TRP A 3 -18.96 8.82 38.53
C TRP A 3 -18.22 10.12 38.95
N ARG A 4 -16.97 10.05 39.45
CA ARG A 4 -16.18 11.26 39.78
C ARG A 4 -15.28 11.78 38.65
N SER A 5 -14.93 10.98 37.66
CA SER A 5 -13.99 11.39 36.59
C SER A 5 -14.63 12.15 35.43
N VAL A 6 -15.95 12.01 35.21
CA VAL A 6 -16.67 12.66 34.10
C VAL A 6 -17.03 14.12 34.44
N VAL A 7 -17.27 14.43 35.71
CA VAL A 7 -17.59 15.79 36.18
C VAL A 7 -16.35 16.69 36.21
N LEU A 8 -15.16 16.13 36.42
CA LEU A 8 -13.89 16.90 36.42
C LEU A 8 -13.44 17.29 35.00
N GLY A 9 -13.71 16.46 33.98
CA GLY A 9 -13.42 16.76 32.58
C GLY A 9 -14.29 17.88 31.98
N LEU A 10 -15.57 17.94 32.38
CA LEU A 10 -16.49 18.98 31.91
C LEU A 10 -16.26 20.35 32.57
N LEU A 11 -15.64 20.40 33.76
CA LEU A 11 -15.27 21.65 34.45
C LEU A 11 -13.98 22.28 33.90
N LEU A 12 -13.04 21.47 33.39
CA LEU A 12 -11.80 21.95 32.76
C LEU A 12 -12.04 22.50 31.35
N LEU A 13 -13.02 21.98 30.60
CA LEU A 13 -13.41 22.54 29.29
C LEU A 13 -14.10 23.92 29.37
N ARG A 14 -14.76 24.25 30.49
CA ARG A 14 -15.40 25.56 30.70
C ARG A 14 -14.41 26.67 31.11
N LEU A 15 -13.26 26.32 31.69
CA LEU A 15 -12.23 27.29 32.11
C LEU A 15 -11.24 27.62 30.98
N GLY A 16 -11.05 26.73 30.00
CA GLY A 16 -10.22 27.00 28.82
C GLY A 16 -10.85 27.93 27.78
N LEU A 17 -12.19 28.04 27.75
CA LEU A 17 -12.91 28.82 26.75
C LEU A 17 -13.14 30.30 27.14
N GLN A 18 -12.86 30.69 28.39
CA GLN A 18 -12.94 32.09 28.85
C GLN A 18 -11.60 32.85 28.79
N ALA A 19 -10.49 32.16 28.51
CA ALA A 19 -9.16 32.78 28.41
C ALA A 19 -8.76 33.23 26.99
N LEU A 20 -9.53 32.90 25.96
CA LEU A 20 -9.20 33.25 24.56
C LEU A 20 -9.99 34.45 23.99
N LEU A 21 -10.82 35.11 24.79
CA LEU A 21 -11.70 36.21 24.35
C LEU A 21 -11.34 37.58 24.93
N ALA A 22 -10.15 37.73 25.50
CA ALA A 22 -9.68 39.00 26.05
C ALA A 22 -8.20 39.21 25.74
N LEU A 23 -7.85 39.43 24.47
CA LEU A 23 -6.60 40.09 24.06
C LEU A 23 -6.66 40.48 22.58
N LEU A 24 -7.27 41.64 22.31
CA LEU A 24 -7.08 42.62 21.22
C LEU A 24 -8.30 43.56 21.32
N PRO A 25 -8.16 44.91 21.36
CA PRO A 25 -7.31 45.69 20.45
C PRO A 25 -6.64 46.95 21.06
N ALA A 26 -5.64 47.50 20.35
CA ALA A 26 -5.40 48.95 20.14
C ALA A 26 -3.91 49.25 19.94
N LEU A 27 -3.52 49.62 18.71
CA LEU A 27 -2.87 50.90 18.41
C LEU A 27 -2.61 51.01 16.91
N ALA A 28 -3.32 51.95 16.29
CA ALA A 28 -3.05 52.47 14.97
C ALA A 28 -2.59 53.94 15.10
N ARG A 29 -1.89 54.41 14.05
CA ARG A 29 -1.41 55.78 13.73
C ARG A 29 0.06 56.04 14.12
N GLY A 30 0.93 56.52 13.23
CA GLY A 30 0.78 56.91 11.83
C GLY A 30 2.06 57.52 11.24
N LEU A 31 1.90 58.07 10.02
CA LEU A 31 2.73 59.05 9.28
C LEU A 31 3.80 58.55 8.26
N CYS A 32 3.36 58.60 6.99
CA CYS A 32 3.94 59.32 5.84
C CYS A 32 5.46 59.28 5.56
N LEU A 33 5.83 58.84 4.35
CA LEU A 33 6.44 59.68 3.29
C LEU A 33 6.78 58.84 2.03
N HIS A 34 6.13 59.14 0.90
CA HIS A 34 6.59 58.86 -0.47
C HIS A 34 7.54 60.00 -0.92
N PRO A 35 8.21 60.02 -2.11
CA PRO A 35 7.96 59.25 -3.34
C PRO A 35 9.24 58.77 -4.10
N ARG A 36 9.07 57.98 -5.19
CA ARG A 36 9.53 58.30 -6.58
C ARG A 36 9.45 57.09 -7.52
N LEU A 37 8.50 57.17 -8.46
CA LEU A 37 8.51 56.50 -9.78
C LEU A 37 9.42 57.28 -10.75
N PRO A 38 9.86 56.64 -11.84
CA PRO A 38 9.72 57.28 -13.14
C PRO A 38 9.09 56.37 -14.22
N CYS A 39 8.28 57.02 -15.06
CA CYS A 39 7.60 56.54 -16.27
C CYS A 39 8.52 56.64 -17.53
N PRO A 40 8.05 56.18 -18.72
CA PRO A 40 8.86 55.44 -19.71
C PRO A 40 9.31 56.23 -20.96
N GLY A 41 10.17 55.61 -21.78
CA GLY A 41 10.43 55.98 -23.18
C GLY A 41 11.58 55.14 -23.78
N PRO A 42 11.89 55.25 -25.10
CA PRO A 42 11.03 55.21 -26.29
C PRO A 42 11.38 54.01 -27.21
N ARG A 43 10.46 53.65 -28.12
CA ARG A 43 10.66 52.63 -29.18
C ARG A 43 11.59 53.14 -30.29
N PRO A 44 12.44 52.29 -30.89
CA PRO A 44 13.05 52.55 -32.19
C PRO A 44 12.23 51.96 -33.37
N PRO A 45 12.44 52.45 -34.61
CA PRO A 45 11.50 52.36 -35.72
C PRO A 45 11.64 51.09 -36.58
N ALA A 46 10.54 50.75 -37.27
CA ALA A 46 10.46 49.72 -38.30
C ALA A 46 10.92 50.26 -39.66
N LEU A 47 11.64 49.42 -40.44
CA LEU A 47 11.99 49.62 -41.84
C LEU A 47 12.13 48.25 -42.55
N PRO A 48 12.08 48.18 -43.90
CA PRO A 48 11.01 47.48 -44.62
C PRO A 48 11.41 46.13 -45.24
N GLY A 49 10.42 45.31 -45.58
CA GLY A 49 10.61 44.05 -46.34
C GLY A 49 10.89 44.28 -47.83
N PRO A 50 11.51 43.29 -48.50
CA PRO A 50 10.88 42.67 -49.69
C PRO A 50 11.30 41.18 -49.88
N PRO A 51 10.94 40.49 -50.99
CA PRO A 51 9.61 40.25 -51.56
C PRO A 51 9.27 38.74 -51.60
N ALA A 52 8.03 38.43 -51.98
CA ALA A 52 7.53 37.08 -52.19
C ALA A 52 8.14 36.39 -53.43
N GLY A 53 8.42 35.08 -53.32
CA GLY A 53 8.92 34.25 -54.41
C GLY A 53 8.77 32.74 -54.16
N ALA A 54 7.60 32.22 -54.51
CA ALA A 54 7.23 30.88 -55.02
C ALA A 54 7.96 29.57 -54.58
N ALA A 55 7.08 28.66 -54.13
CA ALA A 55 6.97 27.23 -54.51
C ALA A 55 7.65 26.15 -53.64
N GLY A 56 6.80 25.38 -52.94
CA GLY A 56 7.10 24.05 -52.41
C GLY A 56 5.87 23.44 -51.74
N ARG A 57 5.15 22.58 -52.47
CA ARG A 57 3.95 21.87 -51.99
C ARG A 57 4.34 20.87 -50.88
N GLY A 58 3.61 20.88 -49.77
CA GLY A 58 3.64 19.82 -48.75
C GLY A 58 3.29 20.35 -47.37
N ALA A 59 2.36 19.68 -46.69
CA ALA A 59 1.94 19.91 -45.30
C ALA A 59 1.11 21.19 -45.01
N ARG A 60 -0.17 21.18 -45.42
CA ARG A 60 -1.22 21.85 -44.64
C ARG A 60 -1.69 20.90 -43.55
N LEU A 61 -1.15 21.07 -42.36
CA LEU A 61 -1.78 20.79 -41.06
C LEU A 61 -0.74 21.18 -40.00
N TRP A 62 -0.50 22.48 -39.84
CA TRP A 62 0.02 23.08 -38.60
C TRP A 62 -0.29 24.57 -38.68
N GLY A 63 -1.43 24.91 -38.11
CA GLY A 63 -1.89 26.27 -37.88
C GLY A 63 -2.57 26.32 -36.53
N ALA A 64 -1.80 26.77 -35.52
CA ALA A 64 -2.25 27.40 -34.29
C ALA A 64 -3.36 26.72 -33.45
N ALA A 65 -2.93 26.00 -32.42
CA ALA A 65 -3.56 26.07 -31.10
C ALA A 65 -2.48 26.03 -30.02
N ALA A 66 -1.96 27.20 -29.64
CA ALA A 66 -1.35 27.39 -28.33
C ALA A 66 -2.48 27.43 -27.28
N GLY A 67 -3.15 26.30 -27.07
CA GLY A 67 -4.45 26.24 -26.38
C GLY A 67 -4.80 24.85 -25.83
N GLY A 68 -3.81 24.11 -25.31
CA GLY A 68 -4.08 22.91 -24.50
C GLY A 68 -4.48 23.28 -23.07
N ASP A 69 -5.35 22.47 -22.47
CA ASP A 69 -5.73 22.62 -21.06
C ASP A 69 -4.50 22.48 -20.14
N GLU A 70 -4.55 23.05 -18.93
CA GLU A 70 -3.42 23.02 -17.97
C GLU A 70 -2.90 21.60 -17.71
N TYR A 71 -3.80 20.63 -17.54
CA TYR A 71 -3.44 19.23 -17.34
C TYR A 71 -2.72 18.63 -18.55
N GLU A 72 -3.18 18.94 -19.77
CA GLU A 72 -2.53 18.44 -20.99
C GLU A 72 -1.12 19.01 -21.14
N ARG A 73 -0.97 20.32 -20.90
CA ARG A 73 0.35 20.98 -20.91
C ARG A 73 1.31 20.40 -19.88
N ARG A 74 0.79 19.97 -18.73
CA ARG A 74 1.59 19.45 -17.61
C ARG A 74 1.93 17.97 -17.76
N TYR A 75 0.99 17.15 -18.24
CA TYR A 75 1.10 15.68 -18.14
C TYR A 75 1.03 14.94 -19.49
N SER A 76 0.60 15.57 -20.59
CA SER A 76 0.55 14.91 -21.91
C SER A 76 1.87 14.98 -22.68
N GLY A 77 2.86 15.70 -22.15
CA GLY A 77 4.21 15.73 -22.71
C GLY A 77 4.96 14.41 -22.50
N ALA A 78 5.92 14.11 -23.38
CA ALA A 78 6.82 12.98 -23.17
C ALA A 78 7.67 13.21 -21.90
N PHE A 79 7.82 12.17 -21.08
CA PHE A 79 8.67 12.21 -19.89
C PHE A 79 10.15 12.00 -20.31
N PRO A 80 11.05 12.97 -20.13
CA PRO A 80 12.41 12.85 -20.65
C PRO A 80 13.19 11.67 -20.03
N PRO A 81 13.85 10.81 -20.83
CA PRO A 81 14.61 9.67 -20.30
C PRO A 81 15.70 10.07 -19.29
N GLN A 82 16.36 11.21 -19.49
CA GLN A 82 17.37 11.72 -18.56
C GLN A 82 16.75 12.15 -17.22
N LEU A 83 15.53 12.70 -17.24
CA LEU A 83 14.80 13.03 -16.00
C LEU A 83 14.39 11.75 -15.26
N ARG A 84 13.89 10.75 -16.00
CA ARG A 84 13.56 9.43 -15.44
C ARG A 84 14.75 8.78 -14.75
N ALA A 85 15.91 8.73 -15.42
CA ALA A 85 17.13 8.18 -14.85
C ALA A 85 17.57 8.93 -13.56
N ARG A 86 17.49 10.26 -13.56
CA ARG A 86 17.78 11.06 -12.34
C ARG A 86 16.82 10.74 -11.19
N LEU A 87 15.54 10.54 -11.47
CA LEU A 87 14.55 10.19 -10.44
C LEU A 87 14.72 8.77 -9.93
N ARG A 88 15.10 7.82 -10.78
CA ARG A 88 15.52 6.48 -10.37
C ARG A 88 16.70 6.56 -9.40
N ASP A 89 17.73 7.32 -9.75
CA ASP A 89 18.92 7.46 -8.91
C ASP A 89 18.61 8.21 -7.60
N ALA A 90 17.67 9.16 -7.63
CA ALA A 90 17.17 9.82 -6.43
C ALA A 90 16.37 8.86 -5.52
N ALA A 91 15.51 8.00 -6.07
CA ALA A 91 14.78 6.98 -5.32
C ALA A 91 15.74 5.96 -4.69
N ARG A 92 16.77 5.55 -5.42
CA ARG A 92 17.87 4.73 -4.87
C ARG A 92 18.60 5.47 -3.75
N GLY A 93 18.92 6.75 -3.93
CA GLY A 93 19.57 7.57 -2.91
C GLY A 93 18.74 7.73 -1.63
N MET A 94 17.41 7.82 -1.76
CA MET A 94 16.47 7.83 -0.65
C MET A 94 16.54 6.53 0.16
N PHE A 95 16.49 5.37 -0.52
CA PHE A 95 16.67 4.08 0.12
C PHE A 95 18.02 3.96 0.82
N VAL A 96 19.11 4.27 0.12
CA VAL A 96 20.48 4.16 0.67
C VAL A 96 20.64 5.04 1.90
N PHE A 97 20.16 6.28 1.88
CA PHE A 97 20.24 7.16 3.04
C PHE A 97 19.47 6.59 4.26
N GLY A 98 18.26 6.06 4.04
CA GLY A 98 17.47 5.44 5.12
C GLY A 98 18.09 4.15 5.65
N TYR A 99 18.50 3.25 4.73
CA TYR A 99 19.14 1.97 5.05
C TYR A 99 20.46 2.16 5.79
N ASP A 100 21.38 2.98 5.27
CA ASP A 100 22.68 3.23 5.90
C ASP A 100 22.50 3.89 7.28
N SER A 101 21.55 4.82 7.42
CA SER A 101 21.22 5.44 8.72
C SER A 101 20.70 4.41 9.73
N TYR A 102 19.88 3.44 9.28
CA TYR A 102 19.43 2.34 10.13
C TYR A 102 20.61 1.46 10.54
N MET A 103 21.46 1.07 9.60
CA MET A 103 22.63 0.23 9.86
C MET A 103 23.63 0.89 10.81
N GLU A 104 23.81 2.21 10.73
CA GLU A 104 24.72 2.96 11.59
C GLU A 104 24.16 3.21 13.00
N HIS A 105 22.87 3.56 13.11
CA HIS A 105 22.32 4.11 14.35
C HIS A 105 21.30 3.22 15.06
N ALA A 106 20.72 2.25 14.36
CA ALA A 106 19.61 1.47 14.88
C ALA A 106 19.89 -0.02 14.95
N PHE A 107 20.58 -0.63 13.98
CA PHE A 107 20.91 -2.05 14.02
C PHE A 107 21.61 -2.45 15.34
N PRO A 108 21.20 -3.53 16.04
CA PRO A 108 20.23 -4.57 15.66
C PRO A 108 18.80 -4.36 16.21
N ARG A 109 18.38 -3.11 16.43
CA ARG A 109 16.99 -2.79 16.79
C ARG A 109 16.07 -2.94 15.58
N ASP A 110 14.77 -2.93 15.82
CA ASP A 110 13.77 -3.23 14.79
C ASP A 110 13.57 -2.05 13.84
N GLU A 111 13.52 -0.83 14.35
CA GLU A 111 13.29 0.40 13.57
C GLU A 111 14.28 1.51 13.95
N LEU A 112 14.30 2.57 13.14
CA LEU A 112 15.08 3.78 13.36
C LEU A 112 14.19 4.92 13.87
N ASP A 113 14.66 5.61 14.89
CA ASP A 113 14.20 6.93 15.33
C ASP A 113 15.06 8.00 14.59
N PRO A 114 14.61 8.57 13.46
CA PRO A 114 15.44 9.32 12.51
C PRO A 114 15.73 10.78 12.92
N LEU A 115 15.00 11.35 13.87
CA LEU A 115 15.25 12.68 14.43
C LEU A 115 16.37 12.62 15.47
N HIS A 116 16.33 11.61 16.35
CA HIS A 116 17.33 11.42 17.40
C HIS A 116 18.47 10.49 17.01
N CYS A 117 18.40 9.82 15.85
CA CYS A 117 19.41 8.90 15.33
C CYS A 117 19.70 7.75 16.31
N ARG A 118 18.68 6.97 16.64
CA ARG A 118 18.82 5.82 17.55
C ARG A 118 17.89 4.67 17.14
N GLY A 119 18.17 3.47 17.63
CA GLY A 119 17.31 2.32 17.40
C GLY A 119 16.08 2.26 18.32
N ARG A 120 14.97 1.77 17.77
CA ARG A 120 13.71 1.47 18.45
C ARG A 120 13.43 -0.02 18.45
N GLY A 121 12.99 -0.54 19.59
CA GLY A 121 12.50 -1.92 19.74
C GLY A 121 11.22 -1.95 20.58
N PRO A 122 10.79 -3.14 21.05
CA PRO A 122 9.57 -3.27 21.83
C PRO A 122 9.59 -2.40 23.09
N ASP A 123 8.44 -1.82 23.40
CA ASP A 123 8.19 -1.11 24.66
C ASP A 123 8.04 -2.12 25.80
N ARG A 124 9.17 -2.41 26.43
CA ARG A 124 9.23 -3.32 27.60
C ARG A 124 8.62 -2.72 28.87
N ARG A 125 8.40 -1.40 28.91
CA ARG A 125 7.81 -0.74 30.09
C ARG A 125 6.30 -0.85 30.06
N ASP A 126 5.72 -0.86 28.87
CA ASP A 126 4.30 -1.07 28.65
C ASP A 126 4.05 -2.18 27.61
N PRO A 127 3.93 -3.45 28.05
CA PRO A 127 3.57 -4.56 27.19
C PRO A 127 2.23 -4.37 26.45
N SER A 128 1.34 -3.50 26.94
CA SER A 128 0.05 -3.21 26.33
C SER A 128 0.11 -2.13 25.24
N ASN A 129 1.29 -1.59 24.95
CA ASN A 129 1.50 -0.62 23.87
C ASN A 129 1.47 -1.28 22.49
N LEU A 130 0.28 -1.64 22.02
CA LEU A 130 0.04 -2.39 20.79
C LEU A 130 0.58 -1.68 19.55
N ASN A 131 0.50 -0.34 19.51
CA ASN A 131 0.99 0.49 18.41
C ASN A 131 2.51 0.35 18.15
N ILE A 132 3.26 -0.13 19.14
CA ILE A 132 4.70 -0.40 19.04
C ILE A 132 4.95 -1.90 19.04
N ASN A 133 4.41 -2.63 20.03
CA ASN A 133 4.79 -4.02 20.28
C ASN A 133 4.27 -5.01 19.24
N ASP A 134 3.20 -4.68 18.50
CA ASP A 134 2.64 -5.58 17.49
C ASP A 134 3.65 -5.90 16.38
N VAL A 135 4.46 -4.91 16.03
CA VAL A 135 5.44 -4.98 14.94
C VAL A 135 6.85 -5.24 15.47
N LEU A 136 7.22 -4.70 16.64
CA LEU A 136 8.62 -4.75 17.13
C LEU A 136 8.89 -5.95 18.04
N GLY A 137 9.32 -7.07 17.46
CA GLY A 137 9.64 -8.30 18.21
C GLY A 137 11.10 -8.45 18.67
N ASN A 138 11.94 -7.44 18.48
CA ASN A 138 13.38 -7.44 18.74
C ASN A 138 14.14 -8.50 17.94
N TYR A 139 13.95 -8.47 16.61
CA TYR A 139 14.50 -9.40 15.63
C TYR A 139 15.14 -8.68 14.42
N SER A 140 15.50 -7.40 14.55
CA SER A 140 16.11 -6.58 13.48
C SER A 140 15.17 -6.38 12.29
N LEU A 141 13.90 -6.06 12.57
CA LEU A 141 12.83 -5.93 11.57
C LEU A 141 13.25 -5.22 10.27
N THR A 142 13.77 -3.99 10.36
CA THR A 142 14.13 -3.19 9.17
C THR A 142 15.22 -3.85 8.31
N LEU A 143 16.17 -4.57 8.94
CA LEU A 143 17.17 -5.33 8.19
C LEU A 143 16.51 -6.45 7.38
N ILE A 144 15.61 -7.21 8.02
CA ILE A 144 14.91 -8.33 7.39
C ILE A 144 14.02 -7.79 6.28
N ASP A 145 13.15 -6.82 6.57
CA ASP A 145 12.15 -6.28 5.65
C ASP A 145 12.80 -5.71 4.37
N ALA A 146 14.00 -5.13 4.47
CA ALA A 146 14.69 -4.51 3.34
C ALA A 146 15.48 -5.48 2.42
N LEU A 147 15.58 -6.78 2.75
CA LEU A 147 16.45 -7.73 2.03
C LEU A 147 16.17 -7.78 0.53
N ASP A 148 14.92 -8.03 0.13
CA ASP A 148 14.58 -8.17 -1.28
C ASP A 148 14.70 -6.84 -2.04
N THR A 149 14.58 -5.71 -1.36
CA THR A 149 14.81 -4.37 -1.93
C THR A 149 16.27 -4.18 -2.35
N LEU A 150 17.22 -4.65 -1.54
CA LEU A 150 18.65 -4.64 -1.89
C LEU A 150 18.90 -5.41 -3.20
N ALA A 151 18.22 -6.55 -3.36
CA ALA A 151 18.29 -7.35 -4.58
C ALA A 151 17.66 -6.62 -5.78
N VAL A 152 16.45 -6.07 -5.62
CA VAL A 152 15.73 -5.32 -6.67
C VAL A 152 16.53 -4.11 -7.18
N MET A 153 17.31 -3.46 -6.30
CA MET A 153 18.19 -2.35 -6.66
C MET A 153 19.54 -2.79 -7.25
N GLY A 154 19.81 -4.11 -7.33
CA GLY A 154 21.02 -4.69 -7.91
C GLY A 154 22.26 -4.60 -7.01
N ASN A 155 22.11 -4.45 -5.70
CA ASN A 155 23.23 -4.36 -4.77
C ASN A 155 23.61 -5.74 -4.20
N SER A 156 24.18 -6.60 -5.05
CA SER A 156 24.56 -7.98 -4.68
C SER A 156 25.44 -8.06 -3.44
N SER A 157 26.46 -7.20 -3.32
CA SER A 157 27.40 -7.25 -2.20
C SER A 157 26.73 -6.92 -0.86
N GLU A 158 25.88 -5.88 -0.83
CA GLU A 158 25.16 -5.54 0.41
C GLU A 158 24.05 -6.53 0.71
N PHE A 159 23.35 -7.05 -0.31
CA PHE A 159 22.37 -8.13 -0.12
C PHE A 159 22.99 -9.35 0.56
N GLN A 160 24.10 -9.87 0.02
CA GLN A 160 24.80 -11.03 0.59
C GLN A 160 25.29 -10.75 2.03
N LYS A 161 25.76 -9.53 2.30
CA LYS A 161 26.18 -9.11 3.64
C LYS A 161 25.00 -9.03 4.61
N ALA A 162 23.89 -8.43 4.20
CA ALA A 162 22.67 -8.30 4.99
C ALA A 162 22.07 -9.66 5.33
N VAL A 163 22.02 -10.59 4.36
CA VAL A 163 21.54 -11.96 4.60
C VAL A 163 22.44 -12.69 5.60
N LYS A 164 23.77 -12.62 5.46
CA LYS A 164 24.69 -13.22 6.45
C LYS A 164 24.45 -12.65 7.85
N LEU A 165 24.26 -11.33 7.94
CA LEU A 165 23.96 -10.68 9.21
C LEU A 165 22.64 -11.17 9.82
N VAL A 166 21.61 -11.41 9.00
CA VAL A 166 20.35 -12.02 9.45
C VAL A 166 20.60 -13.43 9.99
N ILE A 167 21.31 -14.28 9.23
CA ILE A 167 21.65 -15.65 9.64
C ILE A 167 22.41 -15.66 10.97
N ASP A 168 23.36 -14.74 11.15
CA ASP A 168 24.25 -14.72 12.31
C ASP A 168 23.61 -14.10 13.57
N THR A 169 22.61 -13.21 13.41
CA THR A 169 22.14 -12.36 14.53
C THR A 169 20.66 -12.53 14.89
N VAL A 170 19.82 -13.02 13.97
CA VAL A 170 18.37 -13.12 14.19
C VAL A 170 18.03 -14.42 14.90
N SER A 171 17.13 -14.34 15.86
CA SER A 171 16.56 -15.48 16.57
C SER A 171 15.14 -15.16 17.01
N PHE A 172 14.22 -16.09 16.82
CA PHE A 172 12.83 -15.94 17.26
C PHE A 172 12.56 -16.57 18.63
N ASP A 173 13.55 -17.14 19.32
CA ASP A 173 13.43 -17.51 20.75
C ASP A 173 13.50 -16.27 21.65
N LYS A 174 12.46 -15.44 21.58
CA LYS A 174 12.34 -14.18 22.31
C LYS A 174 11.09 -14.18 23.16
N ASP A 175 11.20 -13.68 24.39
CA ASP A 175 10.04 -13.36 25.22
C ASP A 175 9.44 -12.02 24.77
N SER A 176 8.85 -12.03 23.57
CA SER A 176 8.19 -10.88 22.95
C SER A 176 6.86 -11.31 22.37
N THR A 177 5.82 -10.52 22.61
CA THR A 177 4.50 -10.71 22.01
C THR A 177 4.42 -9.88 20.75
N VAL A 178 4.06 -10.51 19.63
CA VAL A 178 3.94 -9.88 18.31
C VAL A 178 2.56 -10.15 17.74
N GLN A 179 2.14 -9.32 16.78
CA GLN A 179 0.95 -9.60 16.00
C GLN A 179 1.26 -10.62 14.90
N VAL A 180 0.42 -11.64 14.78
CA VAL A 180 0.61 -12.75 13.83
C VAL A 180 0.65 -12.24 12.40
N PHE A 181 -0.24 -11.30 12.07
CA PHE A 181 -0.29 -10.63 10.77
C PHE A 181 1.03 -9.92 10.43
N GLU A 182 1.48 -9.00 11.29
CA GLU A 182 2.67 -8.17 11.06
C GLU A 182 3.95 -9.03 10.94
N ALA A 183 4.11 -10.03 11.81
CA ALA A 183 5.24 -10.95 11.73
C ALA A 183 5.20 -11.81 10.44
N THR A 184 4.01 -12.14 9.95
CA THR A 184 3.84 -12.93 8.72
C THR A 184 4.21 -12.12 7.49
N ILE A 185 3.57 -10.96 7.29
CA ILE A 185 3.75 -10.20 6.04
C ILE A 185 5.16 -9.59 5.93
N ARG A 186 5.76 -9.13 7.05
CA ARG A 186 7.08 -8.48 7.07
C ARG A 186 8.24 -9.47 7.16
N VAL A 187 8.21 -10.33 8.18
CA VAL A 187 9.37 -11.16 8.51
C VAL A 187 9.36 -12.44 7.71
N LEU A 188 8.25 -13.20 7.80
CA LEU A 188 8.13 -14.45 7.04
C LEU A 188 8.15 -14.17 5.53
N GLY A 189 7.41 -13.15 5.07
CA GLY A 189 7.41 -12.71 3.68
C GLY A 189 8.81 -12.39 3.14
N SER A 190 9.60 -11.58 3.85
CA SER A 190 10.95 -11.24 3.41
C SER A 190 11.92 -12.43 3.43
N LEU A 191 11.89 -13.26 4.48
CA LEU A 191 12.76 -14.44 4.57
C LEU A 191 12.52 -15.40 3.41
N LEU A 192 11.25 -15.63 3.06
CA LEU A 192 10.86 -16.46 1.92
C LEU A 192 11.27 -15.82 0.58
N SER A 193 11.03 -14.51 0.42
CA SER A 193 11.42 -13.77 -0.78
C SER A 193 12.94 -13.82 -1.01
N ALA A 194 13.73 -13.47 0.00
CA ALA A 194 15.19 -13.52 -0.07
C ALA A 194 15.72 -14.94 -0.33
N HIS A 195 15.13 -15.96 0.30
CA HIS A 195 15.47 -17.36 0.04
C HIS A 195 15.22 -17.75 -1.43
N ILE A 196 14.07 -17.35 -1.99
CA ILE A 196 13.73 -17.60 -3.40
C ILE A 196 14.72 -16.89 -4.33
N ILE A 197 15.13 -15.65 -4.01
CA ILE A 197 16.13 -14.89 -4.79
C ILE A 197 17.50 -15.59 -4.76
N ILE A 198 17.97 -16.03 -3.59
CA ILE A 198 19.27 -16.71 -3.43
C ILE A 198 19.30 -18.02 -4.24
N THR A 199 18.18 -18.75 -4.25
CA THR A 199 18.09 -20.08 -4.87
C THR A 199 17.65 -20.06 -6.34
N ASP A 200 17.28 -18.91 -6.89
CA ASP A 200 16.91 -18.81 -8.31
C ASP A 200 18.12 -18.99 -9.23
N THR A 201 18.22 -20.13 -9.89
CA THR A 201 19.32 -20.43 -10.83
C THR A 201 19.48 -19.42 -11.97
N LYS A 202 18.45 -18.62 -12.30
CA LYS A 202 18.51 -17.60 -13.35
C LYS A 202 19.22 -16.31 -12.88
N GLN A 203 19.26 -16.07 -11.58
CA GLN A 203 19.89 -14.90 -10.95
C GLN A 203 19.57 -13.57 -11.69
N PRO A 204 18.28 -13.23 -11.87
CA PRO A 204 17.88 -12.10 -12.72
C PRO A 204 18.36 -10.75 -12.18
N PHE A 205 18.62 -10.64 -10.87
CA PHE A 205 19.10 -9.43 -10.20
C PHE A 205 20.63 -9.32 -10.14
N GLY A 206 21.37 -10.20 -10.81
CA GLY A 206 22.81 -10.38 -10.62
C GLY A 206 23.10 -11.51 -9.64
N ASP A 207 24.38 -11.71 -9.31
CA ASP A 207 24.81 -12.79 -8.39
C ASP A 207 24.40 -12.48 -6.94
N MET A 208 23.20 -12.93 -6.57
CA MET A 208 22.63 -12.89 -5.22
C MET A 208 22.92 -14.17 -4.44
N THR A 209 23.67 -15.11 -5.02
CA THR A 209 23.98 -16.38 -4.36
C THR A 209 24.88 -16.15 -3.15
N ILE A 210 24.73 -17.02 -2.14
CA ILE A 210 25.57 -16.99 -0.94
C ILE A 210 26.36 -18.28 -0.91
N LYS A 211 27.69 -18.13 -0.82
CA LYS A 211 28.60 -19.26 -0.71
C LYS A 211 28.25 -20.10 0.52
N ASP A 212 28.15 -21.41 0.31
CA ASP A 212 27.87 -22.41 1.35
C ASP A 212 26.49 -22.24 2.03
N TYR A 213 25.53 -21.58 1.36
CA TYR A 213 24.15 -21.42 1.83
C TYR A 213 23.41 -22.76 1.85
N ASP A 214 22.87 -23.13 3.01
CA ASP A 214 22.16 -24.38 3.29
C ASP A 214 20.75 -24.10 3.84
N ASN A 215 20.00 -23.27 3.12
CA ASN A 215 18.59 -22.95 3.39
C ASN A 215 18.34 -22.26 4.75
N GLU A 216 19.31 -21.55 5.29
CA GLU A 216 19.23 -20.92 6.62
C GLU A 216 18.04 -19.95 6.75
N LEU A 217 17.72 -19.17 5.71
CA LEU A 217 16.55 -18.29 5.75
C LEU A 217 15.23 -19.07 5.72
N LEU A 218 15.18 -20.23 5.04
CA LEU A 218 14.01 -21.11 5.05
C LEU A 218 13.85 -21.78 6.42
N HIS A 219 14.95 -22.16 7.08
CA HIS A 219 14.92 -22.65 8.46
C HIS A 219 14.43 -21.59 9.45
N LEU A 220 14.88 -20.33 9.30
CA LEU A 220 14.37 -19.20 10.08
C LEU A 220 12.88 -18.94 9.81
N ALA A 221 12.46 -18.98 8.55
CA ALA A 221 11.06 -18.84 8.17
C ALA A 221 10.18 -19.92 8.81
N HIS A 222 10.65 -21.17 8.79
CA HIS A 222 9.98 -22.29 9.46
C HIS A 222 9.93 -22.12 10.99
N ASP A 223 11.04 -21.75 11.65
CA ASP A 223 11.07 -21.49 13.11
C ASP A 223 10.08 -20.40 13.52
N LEU A 224 10.02 -19.29 12.76
CA LEU A 224 9.03 -18.25 13.01
C LEU A 224 7.60 -18.80 12.85
N ALA A 225 7.30 -19.44 11.71
CA ALA A 225 5.95 -19.93 11.44
C ALA A 225 5.46 -20.95 12.48
N VAL A 226 6.33 -21.85 12.95
CA VAL A 226 6.03 -22.78 14.05
C VAL A 226 5.65 -22.04 15.33
N ARG A 227 6.33 -20.93 15.66
CA ARG A 227 6.01 -20.09 16.83
C ARG A 227 4.71 -19.32 16.67
N LEU A 228 4.22 -19.14 15.43
CA LEU A 228 2.92 -18.51 15.14
C LEU A 228 1.76 -19.51 15.21
N LEU A 229 1.99 -20.81 15.01
CA LEU A 229 0.95 -21.85 15.02
C LEU A 229 0.05 -21.87 16.27
N PRO A 230 0.54 -21.61 17.51
CA PRO A 230 -0.32 -21.56 18.69
C PRO A 230 -1.50 -20.58 18.57
N ALA A 231 -1.38 -19.54 17.73
CA ALA A 231 -2.49 -18.61 17.49
C ALA A 231 -3.71 -19.27 16.83
N PHE A 232 -3.55 -20.39 16.12
CA PHE A 232 -4.63 -21.12 15.46
C PHE A 232 -5.25 -22.21 16.34
N GLU A 233 -4.66 -22.48 17.50
CA GLU A 233 -5.11 -23.46 18.46
C GLU A 233 -6.17 -22.87 19.40
N ASN A 234 -7.08 -23.73 19.90
CA ASN A 234 -8.09 -23.33 20.88
C ASN A 234 -9.01 -22.18 20.41
N THR A 235 -9.24 -22.05 19.10
CA THR A 235 -10.25 -21.16 18.52
C THR A 235 -11.40 -21.98 17.96
N LYS A 236 -12.64 -21.68 18.38
CA LYS A 236 -13.83 -22.43 17.93
C LYS A 236 -14.16 -22.23 16.46
N THR A 237 -13.75 -21.11 15.89
CA THR A 237 -14.01 -20.76 14.49
C THR A 237 -12.90 -21.19 13.53
N GLY A 238 -11.70 -21.50 14.04
CA GLY A 238 -10.50 -21.68 13.22
C GLY A 238 -9.81 -20.39 12.79
N ILE A 239 -10.37 -19.22 13.13
CA ILE A 239 -9.76 -17.90 12.96
C ILE A 239 -8.68 -17.72 14.05
N PRO A 240 -7.45 -17.26 13.72
CA PRO A 240 -6.37 -17.16 14.67
C PRO A 240 -6.56 -16.03 15.69
N TYR A 241 -5.98 -16.20 16.88
CA TYR A 241 -5.71 -15.08 17.78
C TYR A 241 -4.85 -14.03 17.06
N PRO A 242 -5.06 -12.73 17.33
CA PRO A 242 -4.29 -11.68 16.67
C PRO A 242 -2.81 -11.68 17.08
N ARG A 243 -2.48 -12.21 18.26
CA ARG A 243 -1.14 -12.09 18.87
C ARG A 243 -0.65 -13.38 19.48
N VAL A 244 0.67 -13.54 19.46
CA VAL A 244 1.38 -14.67 20.06
C VAL A 244 2.69 -14.18 20.68
N ASN A 245 3.08 -14.77 21.80
CA ASN A 245 4.43 -14.64 22.34
C ASN A 245 5.34 -15.68 21.69
N LEU A 246 6.45 -15.24 21.09
CA LEU A 246 7.33 -16.10 20.30
C LEU A 246 7.99 -17.25 21.09
N LYS A 247 7.98 -17.18 22.42
CA LYS A 247 8.49 -18.23 23.32
C LYS A 247 7.39 -19.00 24.05
N LYS A 248 6.32 -18.31 24.45
CA LYS A 248 5.29 -18.84 25.37
C LYS A 248 3.97 -19.21 24.69
N GLY A 249 3.79 -18.91 23.40
CA GLY A 249 2.53 -19.10 22.70
C GLY A 249 1.52 -17.99 23.00
N VAL A 250 0.22 -18.27 22.90
CA VAL A 250 -0.83 -17.26 23.08
C VAL A 250 -0.86 -16.76 24.53
N PRO A 251 -0.76 -15.43 24.79
CA PRO A 251 -0.87 -14.88 26.13
C PRO A 251 -2.22 -15.20 26.80
N PRO A 252 -2.28 -15.50 28.12
CA PRO A 252 -3.53 -15.85 28.82
C PRO A 252 -4.60 -14.74 28.80
N ASP A 253 -4.17 -13.49 28.67
CA ASP A 253 -4.98 -12.29 28.59
C ASP A 253 -5.22 -11.81 27.15
N SER A 254 -4.92 -12.65 26.16
CA SER A 254 -5.11 -12.32 24.75
C SER A 254 -6.57 -12.01 24.42
N HIS A 255 -6.77 -10.99 23.59
CA HIS A 255 -8.08 -10.59 23.12
C HIS A 255 -8.63 -11.61 22.12
N ASN A 256 -9.90 -11.98 22.28
CA ASN A 256 -10.63 -12.86 21.35
C ASN A 256 -11.10 -12.13 20.08
N GLU A 257 -10.60 -10.93 19.81
CA GLU A 257 -11.03 -10.07 18.71
C GLU A 257 -9.88 -9.87 17.73
N THR A 258 -10.13 -10.10 16.44
CA THR A 258 -9.15 -9.88 15.37
C THR A 258 -9.82 -9.18 14.20
N CYS A 259 -9.03 -8.51 13.35
CA CYS A 259 -9.53 -7.90 12.13
C CYS A 259 -9.51 -8.87 10.94
N THR A 260 -10.32 -8.57 9.93
CA THR A 260 -10.48 -9.42 8.73
C THR A 260 -9.16 -9.56 7.97
N ALA A 261 -8.42 -8.46 7.77
CA ALA A 261 -7.08 -8.49 7.19
C ALA A 261 -6.11 -9.31 8.04
N GLY A 262 -6.06 -9.05 9.35
CA GLY A 262 -5.11 -9.70 10.25
C GLY A 262 -5.25 -11.22 10.36
N ALA A 263 -6.47 -11.75 10.20
CA ALA A 263 -6.71 -13.18 10.16
C ALA A 263 -6.67 -13.79 8.75
N GLY A 264 -6.95 -12.99 7.72
CA GLY A 264 -7.13 -13.45 6.35
C GLY A 264 -5.91 -13.30 5.44
N SER A 265 -4.92 -12.51 5.85
CA SER A 265 -3.74 -12.19 5.03
C SER A 265 -2.49 -12.94 5.48
N LEU A 266 -2.64 -14.24 5.71
CA LEU A 266 -1.55 -15.15 6.08
C LEU A 266 -1.26 -16.18 4.97
N LEU A 267 -2.20 -16.34 4.04
CA LEU A 267 -2.24 -17.44 3.07
C LEU A 267 -1.09 -17.44 2.06
N VAL A 268 -0.64 -16.27 1.61
CA VAL A 268 0.44 -16.19 0.61
C VAL A 268 1.74 -16.71 1.20
N GLU A 269 2.17 -16.18 2.35
CA GLU A 269 3.43 -16.57 2.99
C GLU A 269 3.38 -18.00 3.53
N PHE A 270 2.28 -18.38 4.18
CA PHE A 270 2.13 -19.74 4.72
C PHE A 270 2.04 -20.78 3.59
N GLY A 271 1.37 -20.44 2.48
CA GLY A 271 1.34 -21.28 1.29
C GLY A 271 2.71 -21.44 0.65
N ILE A 272 3.48 -20.36 0.47
CA ILE A 272 4.86 -20.43 -0.06
C ILE A 272 5.72 -21.34 0.83
N LEU A 273 5.69 -21.11 2.15
CA LEU A 273 6.45 -21.91 3.11
C LEU A 273 6.09 -23.40 3.00
N SER A 274 4.79 -23.71 3.01
CA SER A 274 4.29 -25.09 2.89
C SER A 274 4.78 -25.78 1.61
N ARG A 275 4.73 -25.09 0.47
CA ARG A 275 5.16 -25.64 -0.82
C ARG A 275 6.68 -25.82 -0.90
N LEU A 276 7.46 -24.94 -0.27
CA LEU A 276 8.93 -25.07 -0.21
C LEU A 276 9.37 -26.21 0.73
N LEU A 277 8.68 -26.41 1.84
CA LEU A 277 8.99 -27.47 2.81
C LEU A 277 8.40 -28.84 2.44
N GLY A 278 7.34 -28.86 1.63
CA GLY A 278 6.53 -30.06 1.41
C GLY A 278 5.67 -30.43 2.62
N ASP A 279 5.31 -29.46 3.46
CA ASP A 279 4.49 -29.62 4.66
C ASP A 279 3.21 -28.77 4.54
N SER A 280 2.04 -29.41 4.51
CA SER A 280 0.75 -28.73 4.31
C SER A 280 0.25 -27.94 5.52
N THR A 281 0.88 -28.09 6.69
CA THR A 281 0.38 -27.55 7.97
C THR A 281 0.09 -26.05 7.90
N PHE A 282 1.02 -25.25 7.37
CA PHE A 282 0.92 -23.80 7.32
C PHE A 282 -0.17 -23.34 6.33
N GLU A 283 -0.12 -23.83 5.08
CA GLU A 283 -1.14 -23.52 4.08
C GLU A 283 -2.54 -23.93 4.58
N TRP A 284 -2.67 -25.09 5.21
CA TRP A 284 -3.94 -25.60 5.73
C TRP A 284 -4.53 -24.68 6.81
N VAL A 285 -3.76 -24.25 7.81
CA VAL A 285 -4.28 -23.36 8.86
C VAL A 285 -4.70 -22.00 8.29
N ALA A 286 -3.94 -21.46 7.33
CA ALA A 286 -4.25 -20.19 6.70
C ALA A 286 -5.51 -20.28 5.82
N ARG A 287 -5.64 -21.33 4.99
CA ARG A 287 -6.86 -21.59 4.20
C ARG A 287 -8.09 -21.76 5.09
N ARG A 288 -7.96 -22.50 6.20
CA ARG A 288 -9.05 -22.68 7.17
C ARG A 288 -9.52 -21.34 7.73
N ALA A 289 -8.60 -20.43 8.07
CA ALA A 289 -8.94 -19.09 8.56
C ALA A 289 -9.67 -18.25 7.50
N VAL A 290 -9.19 -18.26 6.25
CA VAL A 290 -9.85 -17.58 5.11
C VAL A 290 -11.27 -18.12 4.90
N LYS A 291 -11.46 -19.44 4.88
CA LYS A 291 -12.78 -20.07 4.73
C LYS A 291 -13.71 -19.74 5.90
N ALA A 292 -13.18 -19.69 7.12
CA ALA A 292 -13.96 -19.30 8.29
C ALA A 292 -14.42 -17.85 8.22
N LEU A 293 -13.57 -16.91 7.81
CA LEU A 293 -13.98 -15.51 7.58
C LEU A 293 -15.03 -15.43 6.46
N TRP A 294 -14.80 -16.18 5.38
CA TRP A 294 -15.70 -16.21 4.22
C TRP A 294 -17.09 -16.73 4.57
N SER A 295 -17.21 -17.73 5.44
CA SER A 295 -18.52 -18.25 5.86
C SER A 295 -19.30 -17.29 6.76
N LEU A 296 -18.64 -16.30 7.38
CA LEU A 296 -19.25 -15.32 8.28
C LEU A 296 -19.80 -14.07 7.56
N ARG A 297 -19.75 -14.02 6.22
CA ARG A 297 -20.31 -12.90 5.44
C ARG A 297 -21.80 -12.69 5.72
N SER A 298 -22.25 -11.45 5.52
CA SER A 298 -23.67 -11.10 5.57
C SER A 298 -24.44 -11.82 4.47
N ASN A 299 -25.51 -12.53 4.82
CA ASN A 299 -26.42 -13.16 3.84
C ASN A 299 -27.15 -12.15 2.94
N ASN A 300 -27.23 -10.88 3.35
CA ASN A 300 -27.98 -9.85 2.62
C ASN A 300 -27.14 -9.13 1.57
N THR A 301 -25.84 -8.94 1.84
CA THR A 301 -24.94 -8.06 1.06
C THR A 301 -23.67 -8.78 0.61
N GLY A 302 -23.38 -9.96 1.18
CA GLY A 302 -22.13 -10.69 0.97
C GLY A 302 -20.88 -9.99 1.54
N LEU A 303 -21.04 -8.94 2.34
CA LEU A 303 -19.91 -8.20 2.93
C LEU A 303 -19.41 -8.83 4.23
N LEU A 304 -18.14 -8.58 4.56
CA LEU A 304 -17.52 -8.88 5.85
C LEU A 304 -17.49 -7.63 6.73
N GLY A 305 -17.51 -7.82 8.04
CA GLY A 305 -17.18 -6.76 9.00
C GLY A 305 -15.66 -6.57 9.09
N ASN A 306 -15.22 -5.65 9.95
CA ASN A 306 -13.81 -5.34 10.13
C ASN A 306 -13.20 -5.93 11.41
N VAL A 307 -14.01 -6.34 12.40
CA VAL A 307 -13.53 -6.99 13.64
C VAL A 307 -14.45 -8.14 14.03
N VAL A 308 -13.89 -9.34 14.18
CA VAL A 308 -14.61 -10.58 14.50
C VAL A 308 -14.13 -11.16 15.83
N ASN A 309 -15.07 -11.72 16.60
CA ASN A 309 -14.75 -12.53 17.75
C ASN A 309 -14.41 -13.97 17.32
N ILE A 310 -13.19 -14.43 17.56
CA ILE A 310 -12.67 -15.72 17.10
C ILE A 310 -13.29 -16.94 17.81
N GLN A 311 -13.97 -16.72 18.94
CA GLN A 311 -14.62 -17.80 19.71
C GLN A 311 -16.09 -17.97 19.32
N THR A 312 -16.77 -16.88 18.95
CA THR A 312 -18.21 -16.93 18.63
C THR A 312 -18.51 -16.75 17.15
N GLY A 313 -17.56 -16.25 16.35
CA GLY A 313 -17.79 -15.87 14.95
C GLY A 313 -18.65 -14.61 14.81
N HIS A 314 -18.88 -13.85 15.89
CA HIS A 314 -19.69 -12.64 15.82
C HIS A 314 -18.86 -11.43 15.42
N TRP A 315 -19.38 -10.63 14.49
CA TRP A 315 -18.81 -9.35 14.12
C TRP A 315 -19.03 -8.31 15.22
N VAL A 316 -17.94 -7.93 15.88
CA VAL A 316 -17.89 -6.84 16.86
C VAL A 316 -17.83 -5.51 16.10
N GLY A 317 -16.96 -5.43 15.09
CA GLY A 317 -16.85 -4.35 14.13
C GLY A 317 -17.66 -4.66 12.88
N LYS A 318 -18.70 -3.87 12.63
CA LYS A 318 -19.67 -4.08 11.53
C LYS A 318 -19.42 -3.14 10.34
N GLN A 319 -18.34 -2.37 10.38
CA GLN A 319 -17.93 -1.54 9.26
C GLN A 319 -17.31 -2.46 8.19
N SER A 320 -17.73 -2.27 6.95
CA SER A 320 -17.15 -2.89 5.77
C SER A 320 -16.59 -1.79 4.88
N GLY A 321 -15.36 -1.95 4.45
CA GLY A 321 -14.57 -0.93 3.78
C GLY A 321 -13.40 -1.57 3.04
N LEU A 322 -12.71 -0.78 2.23
CA LEU A 322 -11.43 -1.17 1.63
C LEU A 322 -10.24 -0.77 2.50
N GLY A 323 -10.48 -0.13 3.65
CA GLY A 323 -9.42 0.45 4.48
C GLY A 323 -8.89 -0.52 5.54
N ALA A 324 -8.27 0.08 6.55
CA ALA A 324 -7.57 -0.62 7.61
C ALA A 324 -8.43 -1.74 8.23
N GLY A 325 -7.87 -2.95 8.23
CA GLY A 325 -8.48 -4.14 8.83
C GLY A 325 -9.34 -4.96 7.87
N SER A 326 -9.36 -4.65 6.57
CA SER A 326 -10.06 -5.43 5.54
C SER A 326 -9.35 -5.47 4.19
N ASP A 327 -8.66 -4.38 3.82
CA ASP A 327 -7.72 -4.25 2.68
C ASP A 327 -7.09 -5.57 2.17
N SER A 328 -6.06 -6.08 2.85
CA SER A 328 -5.18 -7.14 2.34
C SER A 328 -5.88 -8.51 2.29
N PHE A 329 -7.05 -8.66 2.91
CA PHE A 329 -7.87 -9.87 2.75
C PHE A 329 -8.31 -10.01 1.28
N TYR A 330 -8.79 -8.92 0.68
CA TYR A 330 -9.21 -8.94 -0.72
C TYR A 330 -8.03 -9.15 -1.67
N GLU A 331 -6.89 -8.55 -1.37
CA GLU A 331 -5.66 -8.79 -2.14
C GLU A 331 -5.27 -10.27 -2.12
N TYR A 332 -5.33 -10.90 -0.95
CA TYR A 332 -4.81 -12.26 -0.79
C TYR A 332 -5.70 -13.30 -1.44
N LEU A 333 -7.01 -13.08 -1.56
CA LEU A 333 -7.88 -13.95 -2.38
C LEU A 333 -7.42 -13.99 -3.85
N LEU A 334 -7.03 -12.85 -4.42
CA LEU A 334 -6.53 -12.82 -5.79
C LEU A 334 -5.08 -13.32 -5.89
N LYS A 335 -4.19 -12.80 -5.03
CA LYS A 335 -2.76 -13.09 -5.04
C LYS A 335 -2.50 -14.58 -4.77
N SER A 336 -3.29 -15.24 -3.90
CA SER A 336 -3.19 -16.69 -3.69
C SER A 336 -3.61 -17.49 -4.93
N TYR A 337 -4.66 -17.07 -5.66
CA TYR A 337 -5.00 -17.69 -6.94
C TYR A 337 -3.89 -17.50 -7.99
N ILE A 338 -3.32 -16.30 -8.09
CA ILE A 338 -2.22 -16.01 -9.02
C ILE A 338 -0.99 -16.89 -8.70
N LEU A 339 -0.74 -17.20 -7.42
CA LEU A 339 0.43 -17.98 -7.04
C LEU A 339 0.19 -19.49 -7.08
N PHE A 340 -0.91 -19.96 -6.47
CA PHE A 340 -1.18 -21.39 -6.25
C PHE A 340 -2.16 -21.98 -7.26
N GLY A 341 -3.09 -21.19 -7.82
CA GLY A 341 -4.03 -21.65 -8.84
C GLY A 341 -5.31 -22.31 -8.33
N GLU A 342 -5.56 -22.24 -7.02
CA GLU A 342 -6.78 -22.77 -6.42
C GLU A 342 -8.00 -21.96 -6.87
N LYS A 343 -8.95 -22.62 -7.54
CA LYS A 343 -10.12 -21.94 -8.13
C LYS A 343 -11.01 -21.29 -7.07
N GLU A 344 -11.10 -21.90 -5.90
CA GLU A 344 -11.90 -21.38 -4.78
C GLU A 344 -11.45 -19.96 -4.40
N ASP A 345 -10.14 -19.69 -4.40
CA ASP A 345 -9.59 -18.36 -4.09
C ASP A 345 -10.08 -17.29 -5.08
N LEU A 346 -10.11 -17.63 -6.38
CA LEU A 346 -10.62 -16.74 -7.43
C LEU A 346 -12.15 -16.57 -7.35
N GLU A 347 -12.88 -17.64 -7.06
CA GLU A 347 -14.34 -17.58 -6.87
C GLU A 347 -14.69 -16.68 -5.68
N MET A 348 -13.94 -16.79 -4.59
CA MET A 348 -14.07 -15.91 -3.44
C MET A 348 -13.75 -14.46 -3.82
N PHE A 349 -12.63 -14.22 -4.49
CA PHE A 349 -12.26 -12.89 -4.95
C PHE A 349 -13.35 -12.25 -5.83
N ASN A 350 -13.84 -12.97 -6.85
CA ASN A 350 -14.83 -12.44 -7.79
C ASN A 350 -16.14 -12.07 -7.10
N ALA A 351 -16.61 -12.93 -6.18
CA ALA A 351 -17.79 -12.62 -5.39
C ALA A 351 -17.57 -11.41 -4.47
N ALA A 352 -16.39 -11.30 -3.83
CA ALA A 352 -16.05 -10.15 -3.01
C ALA A 352 -16.01 -8.85 -3.84
N TYR A 353 -15.38 -8.88 -5.01
CA TYR A 353 -15.28 -7.73 -5.92
C TYR A 353 -16.67 -7.26 -6.37
N GLN A 354 -17.56 -8.18 -6.74
CA GLN A 354 -18.95 -7.84 -7.11
C GLN A 354 -19.71 -7.17 -5.95
N ASN A 355 -19.54 -7.67 -4.72
CA ASN A 355 -20.16 -7.06 -3.54
C ASN A 355 -19.56 -5.68 -3.23
N ILE A 356 -18.24 -5.51 -3.44
CA ILE A 356 -17.57 -4.22 -3.31
C ILE A 356 -18.13 -3.20 -4.29
N GLN A 357 -18.23 -3.58 -5.57
CA GLN A 357 -18.82 -2.75 -6.62
C GLN A 357 -20.28 -2.38 -6.30
N SER A 358 -21.07 -3.34 -5.83
CA SER A 358 -22.50 -3.13 -5.57
C SER A 358 -22.78 -2.30 -4.32
N HIS A 359 -21.96 -2.44 -3.27
CA HIS A 359 -22.27 -1.90 -1.96
C HIS A 359 -21.33 -0.81 -1.46
N LEU A 360 -20.06 -0.78 -1.89
CA LEU A 360 -19.09 0.24 -1.45
C LEU A 360 -18.89 1.35 -2.47
N ARG A 361 -19.00 1.07 -3.77
CA ARG A 361 -18.82 2.09 -4.81
C ARG A 361 -19.96 3.10 -4.82
N ARG A 362 -19.62 4.39 -4.88
CA ARG A 362 -20.53 5.53 -5.00
C ARG A 362 -20.03 6.47 -6.10
N GLY A 363 -20.87 7.41 -6.51
CA GLY A 363 -20.58 8.34 -7.61
C GLY A 363 -21.02 7.77 -8.96
N ARG A 364 -20.56 8.39 -10.04
CA ARG A 364 -20.92 8.03 -11.41
C ARG A 364 -20.49 6.62 -11.80
N GLU A 365 -21.16 6.03 -12.79
CA GLU A 365 -20.87 4.68 -13.28
C GLU A 365 -19.54 4.62 -14.03
N ALA A 366 -19.34 5.47 -15.03
CA ALA A 366 -18.12 5.46 -15.84
C ALA A 366 -17.05 6.40 -15.28
N CYS A 367 -15.78 6.00 -15.37
CA CYS A 367 -14.68 6.84 -14.90
C CYS A 367 -14.55 8.16 -15.68
N ASN A 368 -14.60 8.08 -17.02
CA ASN A 368 -14.27 9.15 -17.96
C ASN A 368 -15.47 9.69 -18.76
N GLU A 369 -16.70 9.34 -18.34
CA GLU A 369 -17.94 9.66 -19.04
C GLU A 369 -19.10 9.83 -18.04
N GLY A 370 -20.19 10.44 -18.50
CA GLY A 370 -21.37 10.67 -17.67
C GLY A 370 -21.29 11.90 -16.77
N GLU A 371 -22.34 12.07 -15.97
CA GLU A 371 -22.55 13.16 -15.03
C GLU A 371 -22.61 12.65 -13.59
N GLY A 372 -22.37 13.53 -12.61
CA GLY A 372 -22.36 13.18 -11.18
C GLY A 372 -20.96 13.10 -10.57
N ASP A 373 -20.91 12.83 -9.26
CA ASP A 373 -19.68 12.87 -8.47
C ASP A 373 -18.64 11.81 -8.90
N PRO A 374 -17.34 12.07 -8.70
CA PRO A 374 -16.27 11.09 -8.90
C PRO A 374 -16.54 9.75 -8.21
N PRO A 375 -16.19 8.61 -8.86
CA PRO A 375 -16.27 7.31 -8.22
C PRO A 375 -15.42 7.28 -6.94
N LEU A 376 -16.02 6.82 -5.85
CA LEU A 376 -15.35 6.63 -4.56
C LEU A 376 -15.86 5.35 -3.90
N TYR A 377 -15.01 4.70 -3.11
CA TYR A 377 -15.39 3.57 -2.27
C TYR A 377 -15.55 4.05 -0.84
N VAL A 378 -16.74 3.85 -0.28
CA VAL A 378 -17.10 4.36 1.05
C VAL A 378 -17.25 3.24 2.06
N ASN A 379 -17.10 3.58 3.33
CA ASN A 379 -17.34 2.65 4.43
C ASN A 379 -18.84 2.49 4.70
N VAL A 380 -19.31 1.25 4.71
CA VAL A 380 -20.73 0.90 4.89
C VAL A 380 -20.94 -0.09 6.03
N ASN A 381 -22.17 -0.21 6.48
CA ASN A 381 -22.55 -1.26 7.41
C ASN A 381 -22.64 -2.58 6.65
N MET A 382 -21.94 -3.60 7.13
CA MET A 382 -21.86 -4.89 6.46
C MET A 382 -23.24 -5.53 6.22
N TYR A 383 -24.24 -5.32 7.08
CA TYR A 383 -25.55 -5.99 6.95
C TYR A 383 -26.53 -5.25 6.05
N THR A 384 -26.44 -3.91 5.99
CA THR A 384 -27.43 -3.06 5.33
C THR A 384 -26.89 -2.33 4.09
N GLY A 385 -25.58 -2.26 3.91
CA GLY A 385 -24.94 -1.47 2.85
C GLY A 385 -25.09 0.05 3.03
N GLN A 386 -25.61 0.52 4.17
CA GLN A 386 -25.77 1.94 4.47
C GLN A 386 -24.44 2.57 4.87
N LEU A 387 -24.21 3.82 4.44
CA LEU A 387 -23.03 4.60 4.77
C LEU A 387 -22.84 4.69 6.30
N MET A 388 -21.64 4.38 6.79
CA MET A 388 -21.33 4.44 8.24
C MET A 388 -20.56 5.68 8.64
N ASN A 389 -19.72 6.21 7.75
CA ASN A 389 -18.89 7.38 8.00
C ASN A 389 -18.60 8.11 6.68
N THR A 390 -17.90 9.23 6.78
CA THR A 390 -17.61 10.11 5.64
C THR A 390 -16.12 10.26 5.41
N TRP A 391 -15.33 9.34 5.94
CA TRP A 391 -13.88 9.30 5.77
C TRP A 391 -13.44 8.05 5.00
N ILE A 392 -12.29 8.15 4.36
CA ILE A 392 -11.54 7.05 3.76
C ILE A 392 -10.14 7.02 4.36
N ASP A 393 -9.53 5.84 4.47
CA ASP A 393 -8.16 5.71 4.96
C ASP A 393 -7.14 5.83 3.82
N SER A 394 -5.92 6.24 4.11
CA SER A 394 -4.83 6.25 3.13
C SER A 394 -4.49 4.86 2.59
N LEU A 395 -4.68 3.81 3.40
CA LEU A 395 -4.40 2.43 3.00
C LEU A 395 -5.23 2.02 1.79
N GLN A 396 -6.46 2.52 1.66
CA GLN A 396 -7.35 2.23 0.52
C GLN A 396 -6.76 2.59 -0.85
N ALA A 397 -5.68 3.37 -0.87
CA ALA A 397 -4.93 3.68 -2.09
C ALA A 397 -4.22 2.45 -2.71
N PHE A 398 -4.25 1.26 -2.09
CA PHE A 398 -3.75 0.00 -2.69
C PHE A 398 -4.72 -0.52 -3.76
N PHE A 399 -6.02 -0.24 -3.59
CA PHE A 399 -7.09 -0.87 -4.36
C PHE A 399 -7.00 -0.62 -5.87
N PRO A 400 -6.58 0.57 -6.38
CA PRO A 400 -6.31 0.74 -7.80
C PRO A 400 -5.27 -0.25 -8.34
N GLY A 401 -4.23 -0.57 -7.56
CA GLY A 401 -3.25 -1.59 -7.89
C GLY A 401 -3.88 -2.98 -8.04
N LEU A 402 -4.76 -3.36 -7.11
CA LEU A 402 -5.52 -4.60 -7.18
C LEU A 402 -6.46 -4.63 -8.40
N GLN A 403 -7.11 -3.52 -8.72
CA GLN A 403 -7.96 -3.37 -9.91
C GLN A 403 -7.15 -3.54 -11.21
N VAL A 404 -5.92 -3.02 -11.27
CA VAL A 404 -5.01 -3.27 -12.40
C VAL A 404 -4.72 -4.77 -12.55
N LEU A 405 -4.48 -5.51 -11.47
CA LEU A 405 -4.17 -6.95 -11.53
C LEU A 405 -5.30 -7.78 -12.16
N ILE A 406 -6.56 -7.36 -11.99
CA ILE A 406 -7.73 -8.04 -12.57
C ILE A 406 -8.14 -7.49 -13.95
N GLY A 407 -7.45 -6.45 -14.42
CA GLY A 407 -7.72 -5.80 -15.70
C GLY A 407 -8.79 -4.69 -15.65
N ASP A 408 -9.26 -4.27 -14.47
CA ASP A 408 -10.18 -3.14 -14.31
C ASP A 408 -9.42 -1.81 -14.24
N VAL A 409 -8.70 -1.52 -15.34
CA VAL A 409 -7.81 -0.36 -15.43
C VAL A 409 -8.58 0.96 -15.40
N GLU A 410 -9.83 0.98 -15.87
CA GLU A 410 -10.65 2.20 -15.93
C GLU A 410 -11.04 2.71 -14.54
N ASP A 411 -11.56 1.84 -13.67
CA ASP A 411 -11.89 2.25 -12.31
C ASP A 411 -10.63 2.55 -11.49
N ALA A 412 -9.54 1.81 -11.74
CA ALA A 412 -8.24 2.07 -11.11
C ALA A 412 -7.75 3.50 -11.38
N ILE A 413 -7.85 3.98 -12.63
CA ILE A 413 -7.47 5.35 -13.01
C ILE A 413 -8.24 6.38 -12.17
N CYS A 414 -9.56 6.20 -12.02
CA CYS A 414 -10.38 7.16 -11.31
C CYS A 414 -10.09 7.22 -9.82
N LEU A 415 -10.03 6.06 -9.17
CA LEU A 415 -9.76 6.00 -7.74
C LEU A 415 -8.34 6.49 -7.43
N HIS A 416 -7.35 6.14 -8.27
CA HIS A 416 -5.99 6.66 -8.14
C HIS A 416 -5.92 8.19 -8.25
N ALA A 417 -6.62 8.76 -9.23
CA ALA A 417 -6.66 10.21 -9.42
C ALA A 417 -7.22 10.94 -8.19
N PHE A 418 -8.19 10.35 -7.49
CA PHE A 418 -8.73 10.89 -6.24
C PHE A 418 -7.65 10.99 -5.14
N TYR A 419 -6.93 9.91 -4.87
CA TYR A 419 -5.84 9.91 -3.88
C TYR A 419 -4.67 10.82 -4.31
N TYR A 420 -4.33 10.85 -5.60
CA TYR A 420 -3.30 11.76 -6.09
C TYR A 420 -3.68 13.23 -5.87
N ALA A 421 -4.96 13.61 -6.06
CA ALA A 421 -5.40 14.97 -5.79
C ALA A 421 -5.27 15.35 -4.30
N ILE A 422 -5.55 14.41 -3.38
CA ILE A 422 -5.26 14.60 -1.93
C ILE A 422 -3.75 14.80 -1.72
N TRP A 423 -2.91 13.97 -2.36
CA TRP A 423 -1.45 14.14 -2.30
C TRP A 423 -1.02 15.50 -2.84
N LYS A 424 -1.59 15.99 -3.94
CA LYS A 424 -1.28 17.33 -4.49
C LYS A 424 -1.57 18.43 -3.48
N ARG A 425 -2.63 18.29 -2.69
CA ARG A 425 -3.01 19.27 -1.67
C ARG A 425 -2.07 19.28 -0.47
N TYR A 426 -1.73 18.10 0.04
CA TYR A 426 -1.01 17.97 1.31
C TYR A 426 0.45 17.49 1.18
N GLY A 427 0.93 17.12 0.01
CA GLY A 427 2.26 16.51 -0.18
C GLY A 427 2.45 15.16 0.54
N ALA A 428 1.37 14.57 1.02
CA ALA A 428 1.28 13.29 1.73
C ALA A 428 -0.21 12.92 1.83
N LEU A 429 -0.56 11.65 2.02
CA LEU A 429 -1.94 11.27 2.33
C LEU A 429 -2.16 11.37 3.85
N PRO A 430 -3.16 12.11 4.35
CA PRO A 430 -3.58 11.92 5.73
C PRO A 430 -4.10 10.50 5.92
N GLU A 431 -3.81 9.90 7.07
CA GLU A 431 -4.21 8.54 7.43
C GLU A 431 -5.73 8.36 7.31
N ARG A 432 -6.51 9.40 7.61
CA ARG A 432 -7.93 9.50 7.25
C ARG A 432 -8.27 10.84 6.64
N TYR A 433 -8.94 10.79 5.49
CA TYR A 433 -9.46 11.95 4.80
C TYR A 433 -10.99 11.95 4.79
N ASN A 434 -11.60 13.04 5.25
CA ASN A 434 -13.04 13.23 5.20
C ASN A 434 -13.44 13.90 3.88
N TRP A 435 -14.11 13.15 3.01
CA TRP A 435 -14.46 13.62 1.67
C TRP A 435 -15.64 14.60 1.67
N GLN A 436 -16.44 14.66 2.74
CA GLN A 436 -17.50 15.67 2.89
C GLN A 436 -16.96 16.97 3.48
N LEU A 437 -16.13 16.89 4.52
CA LEU A 437 -15.51 18.06 5.13
C LEU A 437 -14.34 18.62 4.31
N GLN A 438 -13.87 17.83 3.34
CA GLN A 438 -12.71 18.14 2.51
C GLN A 438 -11.46 18.42 3.36
N ALA A 439 -11.24 17.62 4.40
CA ALA A 439 -10.17 17.85 5.38
C ALA A 439 -9.68 16.52 5.99
N PRO A 440 -8.45 16.48 6.56
CA PRO A 440 -7.99 15.33 7.32
C PRO A 440 -8.81 15.13 8.60
N ASP A 441 -9.33 13.92 8.82
CA ASP A 441 -9.86 13.49 10.13
C ASP A 441 -8.74 12.97 11.02
N VAL A 442 -7.75 12.29 10.43
CA VAL A 442 -6.51 11.87 11.08
C VAL A 442 -5.36 12.36 10.21
N PRO A 443 -4.65 13.43 10.62
CA PRO A 443 -3.66 14.11 9.77
C PRO A 443 -2.29 13.42 9.73
N PHE A 444 -2.15 12.26 10.36
CA PHE A 444 -0.91 11.48 10.43
C PHE A 444 -0.52 10.89 9.05
N TYR A 445 0.77 10.71 8.75
CA TYR A 445 1.25 9.98 7.56
C TYR A 445 2.54 9.21 7.88
N PRO A 446 2.47 7.88 8.06
CA PRO A 446 3.60 7.04 8.44
C PRO A 446 4.38 6.53 7.23
N LEU A 447 4.64 7.37 6.23
CA LEU A 447 5.45 6.97 5.05
C LEU A 447 4.85 5.86 4.17
N ARG A 448 3.51 5.70 4.25
CA ARG A 448 2.62 4.76 3.54
C ARG A 448 2.97 4.52 2.05
N PRO A 449 3.04 3.26 1.58
CA PRO A 449 3.43 2.91 0.21
C PRO A 449 2.28 2.82 -0.80
N GLU A 450 1.02 2.74 -0.38
CA GLU A 450 -0.07 2.19 -1.19
C GLU A 450 -0.37 3.03 -2.45
N LEU A 451 -0.26 4.36 -2.36
CA LEU A 451 -0.38 5.23 -3.53
C LEU A 451 0.76 5.03 -4.53
N VAL A 452 1.98 4.76 -4.04
CA VAL A 452 3.15 4.53 -4.89
C VAL A 452 3.02 3.18 -5.60
N GLU A 453 2.59 2.13 -4.88
CA GLU A 453 2.30 0.82 -5.46
C GLU A 453 1.30 0.95 -6.61
N SER A 454 0.14 1.56 -6.35
CA SER A 454 -0.90 1.78 -7.37
C SER A 454 -0.38 2.61 -8.55
N THR A 455 0.44 3.64 -8.30
CA THR A 455 1.08 4.45 -9.35
C THR A 455 1.99 3.60 -10.22
N TYR A 456 2.80 2.74 -9.58
CA TYR A 456 3.71 1.81 -10.25
C TYR A 456 2.94 0.81 -11.12
N LEU A 457 1.92 0.15 -10.58
CA LEU A 457 1.13 -0.84 -11.32
C LEU A 457 0.35 -0.22 -12.49
N LEU A 458 -0.26 0.96 -12.29
CA LEU A 458 -0.91 1.70 -13.39
C LEU A 458 0.08 2.11 -14.48
N TYR A 459 1.29 2.52 -14.11
CA TYR A 459 2.34 2.79 -15.08
C TYR A 459 2.73 1.51 -15.84
N GLN A 460 2.88 0.37 -15.16
CA GLN A 460 3.22 -0.89 -15.84
C GLN A 460 2.13 -1.32 -16.83
N ALA A 461 0.86 -1.17 -16.48
CA ALA A 461 -0.26 -1.53 -17.34
C ALA A 461 -0.45 -0.59 -18.54
N THR A 462 -0.30 0.72 -18.34
CA THR A 462 -0.64 1.74 -19.36
C THR A 462 0.57 2.32 -20.10
N LYS A 463 1.74 2.28 -19.46
CA LYS A 463 2.97 3.02 -19.84
C LYS A 463 2.75 4.52 -20.01
N ASN A 464 1.71 5.08 -19.38
CA ASN A 464 1.36 6.48 -19.49
C ASN A 464 2.34 7.36 -18.67
N PRO A 465 2.94 8.40 -19.26
CA PRO A 465 3.89 9.28 -18.55
C PRO A 465 3.28 10.06 -17.38
N PHE A 466 1.94 10.20 -17.30
CA PHE A 466 1.25 10.79 -16.15
C PHE A 466 1.71 10.19 -14.82
N TYR A 467 1.84 8.87 -14.74
CA TYR A 467 2.24 8.18 -13.51
C TYR A 467 3.71 8.43 -13.14
N LEU A 468 4.58 8.73 -14.10
CA LEU A 468 5.96 9.16 -13.82
C LEU A 468 5.96 10.57 -13.19
N HIS A 469 5.06 11.46 -13.61
CA HIS A 469 4.89 12.76 -12.95
C HIS A 469 4.31 12.63 -11.53
N VAL A 470 3.38 11.70 -11.32
CA VAL A 470 2.85 11.38 -9.99
C VAL A 470 3.99 10.91 -9.07
N GLY A 471 4.78 9.94 -9.52
CA GLY A 471 5.94 9.46 -8.76
C GLY A 471 6.97 10.56 -8.48
N MET A 472 7.19 11.47 -9.43
CA MET A 472 8.08 12.61 -9.24
C MET A 472 7.57 13.55 -8.13
N ASP A 473 6.27 13.86 -8.13
CA ASP A 473 5.65 14.69 -7.09
C ASP A 473 5.71 14.01 -5.71
N ILE A 474 5.53 12.68 -5.64
CA ILE A 474 5.63 11.90 -4.41
C ILE A 474 7.06 11.96 -3.86
N LEU A 475 8.06 11.60 -4.69
CA LEU A 475 9.47 11.58 -4.30
C LEU A 475 9.92 12.96 -3.79
N GLN A 476 9.56 14.03 -4.51
CA GLN A 476 9.90 15.40 -4.11
C GLN A 476 9.24 15.81 -2.79
N SER A 477 8.00 15.36 -2.55
CA SER A 477 7.29 15.66 -1.31
C SER A 477 7.91 14.94 -0.11
N LEU A 478 8.28 13.66 -0.28
CA LEU A 478 8.99 12.89 0.74
C LEU A 478 10.36 13.51 1.06
N GLU A 479 11.20 13.77 0.05
CA GLU A 479 12.50 14.45 0.25
C GLU A 479 12.36 15.78 0.98
N LYS A 480 11.32 16.55 0.68
CA LYS A 480 11.12 17.89 1.27
C LYS A 480 10.56 17.83 2.69
N TYR A 481 9.58 16.97 2.94
CA TYR A 481 8.78 17.03 4.17
C TYR A 481 9.15 15.96 5.19
N THR A 482 9.60 14.78 4.78
CA THR A 482 9.82 13.64 5.68
C THR A 482 11.28 13.41 5.99
N LYS A 483 12.22 13.80 5.12
CA LYS A 483 13.66 13.67 5.39
C LYS A 483 14.07 14.31 6.72
N ALA A 484 14.83 13.55 7.50
CA ALA A 484 15.29 13.89 8.84
C ALA A 484 16.82 13.83 8.92
N LYS A 485 17.37 13.93 10.14
CA LYS A 485 18.82 13.90 10.38
C LYS A 485 19.42 12.55 9.96
N CYS A 486 18.76 11.45 10.30
CA CYS A 486 19.24 10.09 10.05
C CYS A 486 18.09 9.24 9.47
N GLY A 487 17.77 9.40 8.19
CA GLY A 487 16.65 8.71 7.52
C GLY A 487 15.42 9.59 7.30
N TYR A 488 14.24 8.97 7.25
CA TYR A 488 12.97 9.64 6.94
C TYR A 488 11.97 9.45 8.07
N ALA A 489 11.33 10.54 8.47
CA ALA A 489 10.43 10.60 9.61
C ALA A 489 8.98 10.66 9.16
N THR A 490 8.15 9.90 9.86
CA THR A 490 6.69 10.01 9.85
C THR A 490 6.23 11.45 10.06
N LEU A 491 5.20 11.87 9.34
CA LEU A 491 4.54 13.14 9.60
C LEU A 491 3.47 12.93 10.65
N HIS A 492 3.62 13.62 11.79
CA HIS A 492 2.55 13.71 12.78
C HIS A 492 1.31 14.41 12.21
N HIS A 493 1.56 15.46 11.39
CA HIS A 493 0.48 16.28 10.84
C HIS A 493 0.80 16.73 9.40
N VAL A 494 0.03 16.25 8.42
CA VAL A 494 0.25 16.54 6.99
C VAL A 494 0.03 18.00 6.63
N VAL A 495 -0.77 18.78 7.37
CA VAL A 495 -0.87 20.24 7.11
C VAL A 495 0.34 21.00 7.67
N GLU A 496 0.61 20.86 8.97
CA GLU A 496 1.68 21.58 9.68
C GLU A 496 3.10 21.08 9.35
N LYS A 497 3.23 19.88 8.79
CA LYS A 497 4.51 19.19 8.50
C LYS A 497 5.35 18.89 9.73
N THR A 498 4.72 18.78 10.90
CA THR A 498 5.38 18.28 12.12
C THR A 498 5.69 16.80 11.97
N LYS A 499 6.81 16.36 12.56
CA LYS A 499 7.37 15.01 12.39
C LYS A 499 7.27 14.22 13.70
N GLU A 500 7.05 12.91 13.59
CA GLU A 500 7.29 11.95 14.66
C GLU A 500 8.63 11.24 14.45
N ASP A 501 9.28 10.87 15.55
CA ASP A 501 10.58 10.24 15.52
C ASP A 501 10.48 8.74 15.23
N ARG A 502 9.95 8.36 14.06
CA ARG A 502 9.83 6.97 13.62
C ARG A 502 10.05 6.87 12.11
N MET A 503 10.80 5.85 11.69
CA MET A 503 10.86 5.38 10.31
C MET A 503 10.39 3.92 10.30
N GLU A 504 9.21 3.69 9.76
CA GLU A 504 8.62 2.36 9.61
C GLU A 504 9.44 1.52 8.63
N SER A 505 9.56 0.21 8.89
CA SER A 505 10.37 -0.68 8.05
C SER A 505 9.89 -0.74 6.60
N PHE A 506 8.57 -0.67 6.39
CA PHE A 506 7.94 -0.67 5.08
C PHE A 506 8.30 0.54 4.21
N PHE A 507 8.79 1.64 4.80
CA PHE A 507 9.25 2.76 4.00
C PHE A 507 10.40 2.33 3.07
N LEU A 508 11.31 1.50 3.60
CA LEU A 508 12.42 0.96 2.83
C LEU A 508 11.98 -0.22 1.94
N SER A 509 11.17 -1.14 2.47
CA SER A 509 10.79 -2.34 1.74
C SER A 509 9.73 -2.10 0.66
N GLU A 510 8.93 -1.05 0.76
CA GLU A 510 7.82 -0.78 -0.16
C GLU A 510 7.93 0.59 -0.85
N THR A 511 7.81 1.68 -0.10
CA THR A 511 7.73 3.04 -0.68
C THR A 511 8.95 3.35 -1.55
N CYS A 512 10.15 3.08 -1.05
CA CYS A 512 11.39 3.25 -1.81
C CYS A 512 11.49 2.28 -2.99
N LYS A 513 11.09 1.01 -2.80
CA LYS A 513 11.13 -0.04 -3.83
C LYS A 513 10.24 0.32 -5.02
N TYR A 514 8.98 0.69 -4.78
CA TYR A 514 8.03 1.04 -5.85
C TYR A 514 8.41 2.35 -6.56
N LEU A 515 8.93 3.36 -5.84
CA LEU A 515 9.49 4.57 -6.49
C LEU A 515 10.67 4.23 -7.40
N TYR A 516 11.59 3.39 -6.93
CA TYR A 516 12.74 2.95 -7.72
C TYR A 516 12.29 2.19 -8.98
N LEU A 517 11.40 1.20 -8.83
CA LEU A 517 10.86 0.40 -9.94
C LEU A 517 10.07 1.25 -10.95
N LEU A 518 9.29 2.23 -10.49
CA LEU A 518 8.57 3.15 -11.38
C LEU A 518 9.52 3.83 -12.38
N PHE A 519 10.70 4.24 -11.92
CA PHE A 519 11.67 4.92 -12.75
C PHE A 519 12.69 3.99 -13.43
N ASP A 520 12.85 2.74 -13.01
CA ASP A 520 13.80 1.79 -13.58
C ASP A 520 13.20 0.92 -14.69
N GLU A 521 13.13 1.43 -15.92
CA GLU A 521 12.48 0.72 -17.04
C GLU A 521 13.03 -0.69 -17.30
N GLU A 522 14.35 -0.84 -17.21
CA GLU A 522 15.08 -2.05 -17.57
C GLU A 522 15.16 -3.09 -16.44
N ASN A 523 14.52 -2.81 -15.31
CA ASN A 523 14.57 -3.68 -14.15
C ASN A 523 14.08 -5.11 -14.51
N PRO A 524 14.76 -6.17 -14.04
CA PRO A 524 14.34 -7.55 -14.29
C PRO A 524 12.90 -7.86 -13.89
N VAL A 525 12.32 -7.13 -12.92
CA VAL A 525 10.92 -7.26 -12.51
C VAL A 525 9.94 -6.97 -13.65
N HIS A 526 10.28 -6.07 -14.58
CA HIS A 526 9.39 -5.67 -15.66
C HIS A 526 9.47 -6.57 -16.90
N LYS A 527 10.46 -7.45 -16.97
CA LYS A 527 10.75 -8.23 -18.18
C LYS A 527 9.75 -9.38 -18.25
N SER A 528 9.03 -9.49 -19.37
CA SER A 528 7.98 -10.51 -19.58
C SER A 528 8.43 -11.96 -19.40
N GLY A 529 9.73 -12.25 -19.54
CA GLY A 529 10.31 -13.56 -19.25
C GLY A 529 10.38 -13.92 -17.76
N ASN A 530 10.28 -12.91 -16.89
CA ASN A 530 10.23 -13.05 -15.44
C ASN A 530 8.82 -12.75 -14.96
N LYS A 531 8.17 -13.71 -14.30
CA LYS A 531 6.85 -13.52 -13.72
C LYS A 531 7.00 -13.33 -12.23
N PHE A 532 6.84 -12.10 -11.76
CA PHE A 532 6.90 -11.76 -10.34
C PHE A 532 5.54 -11.24 -9.86
N MET A 533 5.28 -11.46 -8.59
CA MET A 533 4.16 -10.92 -7.83
C MET A 533 4.72 -10.28 -6.55
N PHE A 534 4.06 -9.21 -6.08
CA PHE A 534 4.33 -8.61 -4.79
C PHE A 534 3.33 -9.12 -3.75
N THR A 535 3.79 -9.43 -2.54
CA THR A 535 2.91 -9.64 -1.36
C THR A 535 2.23 -8.33 -0.96
N THR A 536 1.47 -8.28 0.15
CA THR A 536 0.90 -7.01 0.63
C THR A 536 1.98 -6.10 1.22
N GLU A 537 3.08 -6.65 1.76
CA GLU A 537 4.26 -5.88 2.23
C GLU A 537 5.32 -5.69 1.12
N GLY A 538 4.91 -5.73 -0.15
CA GLY A 538 5.79 -5.48 -1.29
C GLY A 538 6.97 -6.46 -1.47
N HIS A 539 6.97 -7.62 -0.82
CA HIS A 539 8.00 -8.63 -1.03
C HIS A 539 7.84 -9.34 -2.37
N ILE A 540 8.93 -9.48 -3.12
CA ILE A 540 8.87 -10.08 -4.45
C ILE A 540 8.89 -11.61 -4.39
N VAL A 541 7.96 -12.25 -5.10
CA VAL A 541 7.85 -13.70 -5.21
C VAL A 541 7.72 -14.08 -6.68
N SER A 542 8.47 -15.09 -7.12
CA SER A 542 8.35 -15.63 -8.47
C SER A 542 7.07 -16.46 -8.62
N VAL A 543 6.32 -16.20 -9.69
CA VAL A 543 5.14 -17.00 -10.06
C VAL A 543 5.61 -18.22 -10.85
N ASP A 544 6.05 -19.23 -10.11
CA ASP A 544 6.63 -20.45 -10.63
C ASP A 544 5.63 -21.62 -10.64
N GLU A 545 5.84 -22.56 -11.56
CA GLU A 545 5.04 -23.78 -11.65
C GLU A 545 5.15 -24.67 -10.39
N ARG A 546 6.27 -24.58 -9.65
CA ARG A 546 6.46 -25.29 -8.38
C ARG A 546 5.44 -24.91 -7.30
N PHE A 547 4.87 -23.70 -7.36
CA PHE A 547 3.83 -23.28 -6.43
C PHE A 547 2.42 -23.66 -6.91
N ARG A 548 2.26 -24.00 -8.20
CA ARG A 548 0.98 -24.45 -8.77
C ARG A 548 0.66 -25.89 -8.41
N ASN A 549 1.68 -26.74 -8.31
CA ASN A 549 1.48 -28.15 -7.97
C ASN A 549 1.44 -28.30 -6.45
N SER A 550 0.38 -28.89 -5.92
CA SER A 550 0.33 -29.31 -4.52
C SER A 550 0.89 -30.73 -4.41
N LEU A 551 1.72 -30.98 -3.40
CA LEU A 551 2.18 -32.34 -3.06
C LEU A 551 1.14 -33.13 -2.27
N TRP A 552 0.07 -32.46 -1.83
CA TRP A 552 -1.07 -33.05 -1.15
C TRP A 552 -2.33 -32.86 -2.00
N GLU A 553 -3.00 -33.95 -2.34
CA GLU A 553 -4.38 -33.90 -2.82
C GLU A 553 -5.31 -33.61 -1.63
N ASP A 554 -6.28 -32.72 -1.84
CA ASP A 554 -7.34 -32.26 -0.92
C ASP A 554 -7.50 -33.07 0.38
N ILE A 555 -6.74 -32.71 1.42
CA ILE A 555 -7.07 -33.03 2.83
C ILE A 555 -8.10 -31.99 3.32
N LEU A 556 -9.08 -31.69 2.49
CA LEU A 556 -10.30 -30.99 2.89
C LEU A 556 -11.35 -32.10 3.04
N PRO A 557 -11.79 -32.44 4.27
CA PRO A 557 -12.86 -33.41 4.40
C PRO A 557 -14.09 -32.84 3.69
N GLY A 558 -14.45 -33.47 2.57
CA GLY A 558 -15.73 -33.24 1.91
C GLY A 558 -16.84 -33.61 2.89
N GLU A 559 -17.77 -32.70 3.09
CA GLU A 559 -19.04 -33.03 3.72
C GLU A 559 -19.67 -34.18 2.93
N GLU A 560 -19.96 -35.29 3.63
CA GLU A 560 -20.79 -36.37 3.11
C GLU A 560 -22.21 -35.82 2.88
N ASP A 561 -22.48 -35.28 1.69
CA ASP A 561 -23.85 -34.99 1.27
C ASP A 561 -24.36 -36.08 0.33
N SER A 562 -25.12 -37.00 0.92
CA SER A 562 -26.03 -37.89 0.24
C SER A 562 -27.16 -37.11 -0.42
N ALA A 563 -27.12 -36.91 -1.74
CA ALA A 563 -28.30 -36.90 -2.61
C ALA A 563 -27.95 -36.58 -4.07
N HIS A 564 -28.59 -37.34 -4.98
CA HIS A 564 -28.90 -36.98 -6.36
C HIS A 564 -27.88 -36.13 -7.11
N LYS A 565 -27.07 -36.81 -7.95
CA LYS A 565 -26.42 -36.22 -9.13
C LYS A 565 -27.46 -35.60 -10.05
N THR A 566 -27.88 -34.38 -9.72
CA THR A 566 -28.41 -33.44 -10.68
C THR A 566 -27.18 -32.82 -11.31
N LYS A 567 -26.94 -33.07 -12.60
CA LYS A 567 -25.82 -32.47 -13.33
C LYS A 567 -25.77 -30.98 -12.98
N PRO A 568 -24.64 -30.44 -12.49
CA PRO A 568 -24.48 -29.01 -12.35
C PRO A 568 -24.79 -28.41 -13.72
N ALA A 569 -25.76 -27.51 -13.77
CA ALA A 569 -25.94 -26.68 -14.95
C ALA A 569 -24.56 -26.07 -15.23
N GLU A 570 -24.07 -26.26 -16.46
CA GLU A 570 -22.91 -25.53 -16.95
C GLU A 570 -23.22 -24.04 -16.73
N LEU A 571 -22.73 -23.50 -15.62
CA LEU A 571 -22.51 -22.09 -15.46
C LEU A 571 -21.53 -21.78 -16.57
N LYS A 572 -22.07 -21.28 -17.69
CA LYS A 572 -21.30 -20.58 -18.70
C LYS A 572 -20.46 -19.60 -17.90
N ALA A 573 -19.17 -19.89 -17.76
CA ALA A 573 -18.19 -18.92 -17.38
C ALA A 573 -18.57 -17.67 -18.17
N ALA A 574 -18.89 -16.57 -17.47
CA ALA A 574 -19.07 -15.30 -18.12
C ALA A 574 -17.93 -15.19 -19.14
N ASN A 575 -18.25 -14.88 -20.40
CA ASN A 575 -17.31 -14.82 -21.51
C ASN A 575 -16.15 -13.88 -21.14
N PHE A 576 -15.17 -14.36 -20.37
CA PHE A 576 -13.84 -13.84 -20.34
C PHE A 576 -13.29 -14.29 -21.68
N SER A 577 -13.42 -13.40 -22.67
CA SER A 577 -12.69 -13.58 -23.91
C SER A 577 -11.24 -13.86 -23.51
N SER A 578 -10.68 -14.96 -24.01
CA SER A 578 -9.25 -15.29 -23.93
C SER A 578 -8.34 -14.23 -24.60
N ASN A 579 -8.92 -13.13 -25.07
CA ASN A 579 -8.21 -11.93 -25.44
C ASN A 579 -7.91 -11.13 -24.17
N CYS A 580 -6.66 -11.21 -23.70
CA CYS A 580 -6.06 -10.12 -22.94
C CYS A 580 -6.13 -8.88 -23.83
N ASN A 581 -7.23 -8.13 -23.74
CA ASN A 581 -7.43 -6.95 -24.56
C ASN A 581 -6.30 -5.97 -24.23
N ARG A 582 -5.48 -5.66 -25.24
CA ARG A 582 -4.42 -4.66 -25.10
C ARG A 582 -5.06 -3.36 -24.61
N VAL A 583 -4.47 -2.76 -23.58
CA VAL A 583 -4.88 -1.43 -23.10
C VAL A 583 -4.91 -0.47 -24.31
N PRO A 584 -6.03 0.25 -24.54
CA PRO A 584 -6.17 1.11 -25.72
C PRO A 584 -5.01 2.11 -25.83
N ASP A 585 -4.50 2.33 -27.05
CA ASP A 585 -3.34 3.23 -27.26
C ASP A 585 -3.61 4.66 -26.76
N GLU A 586 -4.87 5.10 -26.73
CA GLU A 586 -5.29 6.38 -26.15
C GLU A 586 -4.84 6.51 -24.69
N ARG A 587 -4.91 5.42 -23.90
CA ARG A 587 -4.49 5.39 -22.50
C ARG A 587 -2.99 5.46 -22.32
N ARG A 588 -2.21 5.29 -23.38
CA ARG A 588 -0.75 5.43 -23.36
C ARG A 588 -0.30 6.86 -23.65
N TYR A 589 -1.02 7.59 -24.50
CA TYR A 589 -0.56 8.87 -25.04
C TYR A 589 -1.39 10.08 -24.64
N LEU A 590 -2.63 9.89 -24.20
CA LEU A 590 -3.51 10.97 -23.72
C LEU A 590 -3.57 10.99 -22.19
N LEU A 591 -4.21 12.02 -21.62
CA LEU A 591 -4.47 12.03 -20.18
C LEU A 591 -5.28 10.79 -19.78
N PRO A 592 -4.92 10.08 -18.68
CA PRO A 592 -5.71 8.96 -18.18
C PRO A 592 -7.14 9.36 -17.83
N LEU A 593 -7.36 10.61 -17.43
CA LEU A 593 -8.66 11.16 -17.11
C LEU A 593 -8.87 12.46 -17.88
N LYS A 594 -10.03 12.65 -18.55
CA LYS A 594 -10.33 13.91 -19.24
C LYS A 594 -10.30 15.06 -18.23
N SER A 595 -9.80 16.21 -18.66
CA SER A 595 -9.45 17.28 -17.74
C SER A 595 -10.64 17.86 -16.97
N ASN A 596 -11.86 17.81 -17.52
CA ASN A 596 -13.08 18.20 -16.80
C ASN A 596 -13.30 17.32 -15.55
N TYR A 597 -13.03 16.01 -15.64
CA TYR A 597 -13.14 15.09 -14.52
C TYR A 597 -11.95 15.22 -13.54
N MET A 598 -10.74 15.54 -14.02
CA MET A 598 -9.62 15.88 -13.13
C MET A 598 -9.96 17.12 -12.28
N ARG A 599 -10.46 18.19 -12.90
CA ARG A 599 -10.90 19.40 -12.17
C ARG A 599 -12.03 19.12 -11.19
N GLN A 600 -12.94 18.19 -11.53
CA GLN A 600 -14.00 17.79 -10.62
C GLN A 600 -13.44 17.12 -9.37
N ILE A 601 -12.48 16.21 -9.53
CA ILE A 601 -11.78 15.58 -8.41
C ILE A 601 -11.05 16.63 -7.58
N ASP A 602 -10.31 17.54 -8.22
CA ASP A 602 -9.57 18.61 -7.53
C ASP A 602 -10.49 19.49 -6.67
N ARG A 603 -11.69 19.83 -7.17
CA ARG A 603 -12.72 20.55 -6.38
C ARG A 603 -13.24 19.70 -5.23
N MET A 604 -13.51 18.41 -5.46
CA MET A 604 -14.03 17.49 -4.44
C MET A 604 -13.03 17.31 -3.29
N VAL A 605 -11.73 17.37 -3.57
CA VAL A 605 -10.69 17.29 -2.54
C VAL A 605 -10.24 18.66 -2.02
N GLY A 606 -10.91 19.75 -2.41
CA GLY A 606 -10.61 21.12 -1.98
C GLY A 606 -9.22 21.63 -2.40
N LEU A 607 -8.69 21.16 -3.54
CA LEU A 607 -7.41 21.60 -4.10
C LEU A 607 -7.54 22.94 -4.87
N ILE A 608 -8.69 23.20 -5.50
CA ILE A 608 -8.99 24.41 -6.29
C ILE A 608 -10.30 25.06 -5.92
#